data_AF-A0A1Z5LGN8-F1
#
_entry.id   AF-A0A1Z5LGN8-F1
#
_cell.length_a   1.000
_cell.length_b   1.000
_cell.length_c   1.000
_cell.angle_alpha   90.00
_cell.angle_beta   90.00
_cell.angle_gamma   90.00
#
_symmetry.space_group_name_H-M   'P 1'
#
loop_
_entity.id
_entity.type
_entity.pdbx_description
1 polymer ?
#
loop_
_entity_poly.entity_id
_entity_poly.type
_entity_poly.pdbx_seq_one_letter_code
_entity_poly.pdbx_strand_id
1 'polypeptide(L)'
;MFDETVILQQLRYTGMLETVRIRQAGYSVRLPCEEFIQRYRVLLPRGLLSSRKDIRDFLLRMNLDRNNYQMGKTKVFLRESEKLKLDESLHLEILRRIVTVQRHVRVWFLRRKFLQLRRMVTRLQACARGHLVRRQLAQQKLQHEAAVVIQRAWRSYVSSRWFVQLRHGVVPLQAACAGL
;
A
#
# COMPACT_ATOMS: atom_id res chain seq x y z
N MET A 1 53.54 -0.23 -10.77
CA MET A 1 53.37 0.85 -9.77
C MET A 1 53.19 2.15 -10.54
N PHE A 2 52.09 2.86 -10.32
CA PHE A 2 51.90 4.22 -10.86
C PHE A 2 52.47 5.19 -9.83
N ASP A 3 53.55 5.88 -10.19
CA ASP A 3 54.22 6.82 -9.29
C ASP A 3 53.63 8.22 -9.47
N GLU A 4 52.79 8.62 -8.52
CA GLU A 4 51.95 9.82 -8.58
C GLU A 4 52.79 11.11 -8.71
N THR A 5 54.01 11.09 -8.15
CA THR A 5 54.95 12.21 -8.17
C THR A 5 55.51 12.47 -9.58
N VAL A 6 55.90 11.41 -10.29
CA VAL A 6 56.41 11.47 -11.67
C VAL A 6 55.32 11.92 -12.63
N ILE A 7 54.10 11.42 -12.45
CA ILE A 7 52.94 11.78 -13.27
C ILE A 7 52.57 13.25 -13.07
N LEU A 8 52.56 13.74 -11.84
CA LEU A 8 52.31 15.16 -11.55
C LEU A 8 53.37 16.08 -12.14
N GLN A 9 54.65 15.69 -12.08
CA GLN A 9 55.72 16.42 -12.75
C GLN A 9 55.52 16.43 -14.26
N GLN A 10 55.25 15.28 -14.87
CA GLN A 10 54.98 15.19 -16.32
C GLN A 10 53.78 16.05 -16.74
N LEU A 11 52.68 16.07 -15.97
CA LEU A 11 51.51 16.90 -16.23
C LEU A 11 51.79 18.41 -16.07
N ARG A 12 52.71 18.79 -15.19
CA ARG A 12 53.18 20.17 -15.05
C ARG A 12 54.11 20.58 -16.20
N TYR A 13 55.10 19.75 -16.54
CA TYR A 13 56.06 20.04 -17.62
C TYR A 13 55.41 20.09 -19.00
N THR A 14 54.39 19.27 -19.24
CA THR A 14 53.60 19.30 -20.48
C THR A 14 52.59 20.46 -20.54
N GLY A 15 52.47 21.25 -19.47
CA GLY A 15 51.49 22.34 -19.37
C GLY A 15 50.04 21.84 -19.35
N MET A 16 49.79 20.54 -19.20
CA MET A 16 48.45 19.96 -19.24
C MET A 16 47.55 20.54 -18.15
N LEU A 17 48.08 20.80 -16.95
CA LEU A 17 47.32 21.45 -15.88
C LEU A 17 46.90 22.88 -16.24
N GLU A 18 47.75 23.64 -16.93
CA GLU A 18 47.44 25.00 -17.38
C GLU A 18 46.38 24.98 -18.49
N THR A 19 46.45 24.01 -19.41
CA THR A 19 45.41 23.85 -20.44
C THR A 19 44.05 23.46 -19.86
N VAL A 20 44.03 22.61 -18.82
CA VAL A 20 42.79 22.29 -18.08
C VAL A 20 42.27 23.52 -17.35
N ARG A 21 43.15 24.28 -16.68
CA ARG A 21 42.80 25.51 -15.98
C ARG A 21 42.20 26.57 -16.91
N ILE A 22 42.78 26.79 -18.08
CA ILE A 22 42.26 27.72 -19.11
C ILE A 22 40.90 27.23 -19.64
N ARG A 23 40.76 25.91 -19.89
CA ARG A 23 39.47 25.33 -20.33
C ARG A 23 38.39 25.44 -19.26
N GLN A 24 38.73 25.28 -17.98
CA GLN A 24 37.82 25.43 -16.84
C GLN A 24 37.47 26.89 -16.54
N ALA A 25 38.37 27.84 -16.82
CA ALA A 25 38.10 29.27 -16.73
C ALA A 25 37.11 29.74 -17.83
N GLY A 26 37.07 29.04 -18.97
CA GLY A 26 36.10 29.25 -20.04
C GLY A 26 34.80 28.44 -19.87
N TYR A 27 33.90 28.54 -20.86
CA TYR A 27 32.71 27.68 -20.94
C TYR A 27 33.10 26.30 -21.49
N SER A 28 33.56 25.42 -20.60
CA SER A 28 33.97 24.05 -20.93
C SER A 28 32.82 23.19 -21.47
N VAL A 29 31.59 23.46 -21.05
CA VAL A 29 30.39 22.69 -21.41
C VAL A 29 29.59 23.44 -22.47
N ARG A 30 29.31 22.76 -23.58
CA ARG A 30 28.55 23.32 -24.71
C ARG A 30 27.48 22.31 -25.13
N LEU A 31 26.22 22.61 -24.83
CA LEU A 31 25.10 21.70 -25.09
C LEU A 31 24.14 22.33 -26.08
N PRO A 32 23.72 21.62 -27.15
CA PRO A 32 22.57 22.02 -27.95
C PRO A 32 21.32 22.23 -27.08
N CYS A 33 20.47 23.19 -27.44
CA CYS A 33 19.23 23.44 -26.70
C CYS A 33 18.33 22.19 -26.60
N GLU A 34 18.24 21.40 -27.68
CA GLU A 34 17.46 20.17 -27.71
C GLU A 34 18.00 19.12 -26.74
N GLU A 35 19.31 18.91 -26.70
CA GLU A 35 19.96 17.98 -25.78
C GLU A 35 19.76 18.44 -24.32
N PHE A 36 19.86 19.74 -24.07
CA PHE A 36 19.57 20.32 -22.75
C PHE A 36 18.13 20.02 -22.31
N ILE A 37 17.15 20.20 -23.20
CA ILE A 37 15.74 19.90 -22.91
C ILE A 37 15.56 18.41 -22.63
N GLN A 38 16.14 17.54 -23.45
CA GLN A 38 16.02 16.09 -23.26
C GLN A 38 16.58 15.64 -21.91
N ARG A 39 17.75 16.15 -21.51
CA ARG A 39 18.44 15.78 -20.27
C ARG A 39 17.76 16.38 -19.02
N TYR A 40 17.37 17.66 -19.07
CA TYR A 40 16.82 18.38 -17.92
C TYR A 40 15.29 18.54 -17.95
N ARG A 41 14.57 17.79 -18.80
CA ARG A 41 13.09 17.82 -18.91
C ARG A 41 12.34 17.71 -17.59
N VAL A 42 12.92 17.02 -16.60
CA VAL A 42 12.30 16.80 -15.29
C VAL A 42 12.28 18.09 -14.47
N LEU A 43 13.28 18.96 -14.67
CA LEU A 43 13.43 20.24 -14.00
C LEU A 43 12.71 21.38 -14.72
N LEU A 44 12.43 21.23 -16.02
CA LEU A 44 11.79 22.26 -16.84
C LEU A 44 10.27 22.30 -16.63
N PRO A 45 9.65 23.50 -16.58
CA PRO A 45 8.22 23.64 -16.30
C PRO A 45 7.31 23.01 -17.36
N ARG A 46 7.75 22.94 -18.62
CA ARG A 46 6.99 22.36 -19.74
C ARG A 46 7.57 21.04 -20.27
N GLY A 47 8.56 20.47 -19.57
CA GLY A 47 9.20 19.21 -19.97
C GLY A 47 9.80 19.26 -21.38
N LEU A 48 9.39 18.33 -22.26
CA LEU A 48 9.89 18.24 -23.64
C LEU A 48 9.42 19.38 -24.55
N LEU A 49 8.32 20.05 -24.23
CA LEU A 49 7.77 21.16 -25.02
C LEU A 49 8.42 22.50 -24.64
N SER A 50 9.48 22.46 -23.83
CA SER A 50 10.16 23.66 -23.37
C SER A 50 10.87 24.33 -24.53
N SER A 51 10.59 25.61 -24.69
CA SER A 51 11.24 26.46 -25.68
C SER A 51 12.56 27.01 -25.12
N ARG A 52 13.33 27.68 -25.98
CA ARG A 52 14.52 28.44 -25.58
C ARG A 52 14.23 29.47 -24.48
N LYS A 53 13.03 30.05 -24.46
CA LYS A 53 12.62 31.00 -23.41
C LYS A 53 12.48 30.28 -22.07
N ASP A 54 11.89 29.10 -22.05
CA ASP A 54 11.71 28.31 -20.82
C ASP A 54 13.06 27.86 -20.23
N ILE A 55 14.06 27.52 -21.06
CA ILE A 55 15.43 27.25 -20.59
C ILE A 55 16.01 28.49 -19.91
N ARG A 56 15.87 29.67 -20.53
CA ARG A 56 16.37 30.93 -19.95
C ARG A 56 15.69 31.23 -18.62
N ASP A 57 14.37 31.11 -18.56
CA ASP A 57 13.60 31.38 -17.34
C ASP A 57 13.96 30.39 -16.23
N PHE A 58 14.20 29.12 -16.59
CA PHE A 58 14.68 28.11 -15.65
C PHE A 58 16.07 28.44 -15.09
N LEU A 59 17.03 28.81 -15.95
CA LEU A 59 18.38 29.20 -15.51
C LEU A 59 18.36 30.45 -14.61
N LEU A 60 17.45 31.39 -14.87
CA LEU A 60 17.24 32.56 -14.01
C LEU A 60 16.68 32.17 -12.63
N ARG A 61 15.73 31.22 -12.58
CA ARG A 61 15.16 30.72 -11.32
C ARG A 61 16.16 29.94 -10.48
N MET A 62 17.10 29.24 -11.11
CA MET A 62 18.16 28.48 -10.43
C MET A 62 19.23 29.38 -9.81
N ASN A 63 19.15 30.71 -9.98
CA ASN A 63 20.09 31.70 -9.45
C ASN A 63 21.55 31.40 -9.81
N LEU A 64 21.78 30.95 -11.04
CA LEU A 64 23.12 30.69 -11.56
C LEU A 64 23.80 32.04 -11.83
N ASP A 65 25.07 32.17 -11.48
CA ASP A 65 25.83 33.39 -11.77
C ASP A 65 25.83 33.66 -13.28
N ARG A 66 25.40 34.86 -13.68
CA ARG A 66 25.36 35.26 -15.10
C ARG A 66 26.71 35.21 -15.81
N ASN A 67 27.81 35.22 -15.04
CA ASN A 67 29.16 35.09 -15.57
C ASN A 67 29.52 33.62 -15.88
N ASN A 68 28.86 32.65 -15.24
CA ASN A 68 29.16 31.23 -15.35
C ASN A 68 28.32 30.49 -16.39
N TYR A 69 27.33 31.15 -17.01
CA TYR A 69 26.60 30.60 -18.15
C TYR A 69 26.34 31.65 -19.23
N GLN A 70 26.28 31.20 -20.48
CA GLN A 70 25.86 32.01 -21.63
C GLN A 70 24.93 31.21 -22.54
N MET A 71 23.93 31.89 -23.10
CA MET A 71 23.00 31.27 -24.04
C MET A 71 23.24 31.79 -25.45
N GLY A 72 23.74 30.93 -26.34
CA GLY A 72 23.89 31.22 -27.75
C GLY A 72 22.57 31.10 -28.53
N LYS A 73 22.66 31.18 -29.87
CA LYS A 73 21.51 31.00 -30.77
C LYS A 73 20.96 29.57 -30.70
N THR A 74 21.84 28.58 -30.72
CA THR A 74 21.51 27.15 -30.81
C THR A 74 22.05 26.31 -29.64
N LYS A 75 22.98 26.85 -28.84
CA LYS A 75 23.69 26.13 -27.79
C LYS A 75 23.68 26.90 -26.47
N VAL A 76 23.66 26.16 -25.36
CA VAL A 76 23.84 26.63 -23.99
C VAL A 76 25.29 26.36 -23.60
N PHE A 77 25.97 27.40 -23.14
CA PHE A 77 27.37 27.38 -22.71
C PHE A 77 27.39 27.50 -21.19
N LEU A 78 28.02 26.55 -20.52
CA LEU A 78 28.07 26.46 -19.07
C LEU A 78 29.52 26.23 -18.64
N ARG A 79 29.87 26.76 -17.47
CA ARG A 79 31.05 26.29 -16.75
C ARG A 79 30.76 24.94 -16.08
N GLU A 80 31.81 24.21 -15.77
CA GLU A 80 31.71 22.88 -15.16
C GLU A 80 31.00 22.89 -13.81
N SER A 81 31.22 23.93 -13.00
CA SER A 81 30.56 24.12 -11.70
C SER A 81 29.03 24.20 -11.81
N GLU A 82 28.50 24.97 -12.76
CA GLU A 82 27.05 25.11 -12.94
C GLU A 82 26.43 23.86 -13.55
N LYS A 83 27.15 23.17 -14.44
CA LYS A 83 26.72 21.86 -14.94
C LYS A 83 26.56 20.87 -13.78
N LEU A 84 27.52 20.81 -12.86
CA LEU A 84 27.47 19.91 -11.71
C LEU A 84 26.25 20.20 -10.82
N LYS A 85 25.97 21.47 -10.52
CA LYS A 85 24.76 21.85 -9.75
C LYS A 85 23.46 21.45 -10.45
N LEU A 86 23.40 21.58 -11.79
CA LEU A 86 22.25 21.15 -12.58
C LEU A 86 22.07 19.62 -12.54
N ASP A 87 23.15 18.88 -12.70
CA ASP A 87 23.13 17.41 -12.64
C ASP A 87 22.76 16.92 -11.22
N GLU A 88 23.22 17.58 -10.16
CA GLU A 88 22.83 17.29 -8.77
C GLU A 88 21.35 17.58 -8.53
N SER A 89 20.86 18.74 -8.97
CA SER A 89 19.44 19.11 -8.87
C SER A 89 18.54 18.12 -9.61
N LEU A 90 18.96 17.68 -10.80
CA LEU A 90 18.28 16.66 -11.59
C LEU A 90 18.23 15.33 -10.83
N HIS A 91 19.35 14.91 -10.25
CA HIS A 91 19.44 13.68 -9.48
C HIS A 91 18.49 13.69 -8.28
N LEU A 92 18.50 14.76 -7.49
CA LEU A 92 17.61 14.92 -6.33
C LEU A 92 16.13 14.87 -6.73
N GLU A 93 15.74 15.54 -7.82
CA GLU A 93 14.35 15.55 -8.29
C GLU A 93 13.91 14.17 -8.79
N ILE A 94 14.78 13.45 -9.49
CA ILE A 94 14.52 12.05 -9.90
C ILE A 94 14.34 11.17 -8.66
N LEU A 95 15.22 11.27 -7.66
CA LEU A 95 15.11 10.50 -6.42
C LEU A 95 13.81 10.80 -5.68
N ARG A 96 13.39 12.08 -5.57
CA ARG A 96 12.11 12.46 -4.96
C ARG A 96 10.93 11.80 -5.67
N ARG A 97 10.93 11.78 -7.00
CA ARG A 97 9.89 11.13 -7.81
C ARG A 97 9.89 9.61 -7.62
N ILE A 98 11.07 8.99 -7.59
CA ILE A 98 11.22 7.54 -7.31
C ILE A 98 10.65 7.21 -5.93
N VAL A 99 11.01 7.95 -4.89
CA VAL A 99 10.50 7.74 -3.53
C VAL A 99 8.97 7.91 -3.48
N THR A 100 8.44 8.87 -4.23
CA THR A 100 6.99 9.08 -4.34
C THR A 100 6.31 7.85 -4.97
N VAL A 101 6.83 7.33 -6.08
CA VAL A 101 6.31 6.10 -6.70
C VAL A 101 6.41 4.91 -5.75
N GLN A 102 7.58 4.72 -5.12
CA GLN A 102 7.79 3.65 -4.15
C GLN A 102 6.80 3.72 -2.98
N ARG A 103 6.51 4.91 -2.45
CA ARG A 103 5.51 5.12 -1.41
C ARG A 103 4.14 4.64 -1.85
N HIS A 104 3.68 5.06 -3.03
CA HIS A 104 2.36 4.66 -3.56
C HIS A 104 2.28 3.15 -3.77
N VAL A 105 3.32 2.55 -4.34
CA VAL A 105 3.41 1.10 -4.55
C VAL A 105 3.35 0.34 -3.22
N ARG A 106 4.13 0.76 -2.20
CA ARG A 106 4.10 0.15 -0.86
C ARG A 106 2.71 0.22 -0.23
N VAL A 107 2.06 1.38 -0.29
CA VAL A 107 0.69 1.56 0.22
C VAL A 107 -0.30 0.66 -0.51
N TRP A 108 -0.19 0.55 -1.84
CA TRP A 108 -1.05 -0.32 -2.65
C TRP A 108 -0.93 -1.79 -2.23
N PHE A 109 0.29 -2.31 -2.08
CA PHE A 109 0.52 -3.68 -1.62
C PHE A 109 -0.05 -3.93 -0.22
N LEU A 110 0.21 -3.03 0.72
CA LEU A 110 -0.29 -3.14 2.10
C LEU A 110 -1.82 -3.10 2.15
N ARG A 111 -2.45 -2.16 1.43
CA ARG A 111 -3.90 -2.05 1.35
C ARG A 111 -4.53 -3.30 0.75
N ARG A 112 -3.94 -3.86 -0.32
CA ARG A 112 -4.41 -5.10 -0.93
C ARG A 112 -4.37 -6.27 0.05
N LYS A 113 -3.25 -6.45 0.76
CA LYS A 113 -3.09 -7.50 1.78
C LYS A 113 -4.09 -7.33 2.94
N PHE A 114 -4.26 -6.10 3.43
CA PHE A 114 -5.20 -5.80 4.50
C PHE A 114 -6.66 -6.13 4.10
N LEU A 115 -7.09 -5.73 2.90
CA LEU A 115 -8.44 -6.01 2.42
C LEU A 115 -8.70 -7.51 2.25
N GLN A 116 -7.70 -8.27 1.80
CA GLN A 116 -7.79 -9.72 1.70
C GLN A 116 -7.96 -10.36 3.09
N LEU A 117 -7.11 -9.98 4.06
CA LEU A 117 -7.20 -10.47 5.43
C LEU A 117 -8.54 -10.12 6.08
N ARG A 118 -8.99 -8.87 5.93
CA ARG A 118 -10.28 -8.41 6.47
C ARG A 118 -11.44 -9.23 5.94
N ARG A 119 -11.47 -9.53 4.63
CA ARG A 119 -12.52 -10.41 4.05
C ARG A 119 -12.50 -11.80 4.65
N MET A 120 -11.32 -12.40 4.85
CA MET A 120 -11.17 -13.72 5.48
C MET A 120 -11.68 -13.70 6.92
N VAL A 121 -11.25 -12.72 7.71
CA VAL A 121 -11.67 -12.57 9.12
C VAL A 121 -13.18 -12.37 9.23
N THR A 122 -13.77 -11.51 8.41
CA THR A 122 -15.23 -11.30 8.42
C THR A 122 -16.00 -12.59 8.09
N ARG A 123 -15.53 -13.38 7.12
CA ARG A 123 -16.14 -14.69 6.80
C ARG A 123 -16.01 -15.68 7.96
N LEU A 124 -14.83 -15.75 8.58
CA LEU A 124 -14.60 -16.61 9.74
C LEU A 124 -15.51 -16.22 10.91
N GLN A 125 -15.59 -14.92 11.22
CA GLN A 125 -16.48 -14.39 12.26
C GLN A 125 -17.95 -14.72 11.99
N ALA A 126 -18.42 -14.57 10.74
CA ALA A 126 -19.78 -14.93 10.36
C ALA A 126 -20.05 -16.43 10.53
N CYS A 127 -19.10 -17.28 10.11
CA CYS A 127 -19.19 -18.73 10.27
C CYS A 127 -19.24 -19.12 11.75
N ALA A 128 -18.35 -18.57 12.58
CA ALA A 128 -18.28 -18.84 14.00
C ALA A 128 -19.57 -18.43 14.72
N ARG A 129 -20.06 -17.21 14.47
CA ARG A 129 -21.35 -16.73 15.03
C ARG A 129 -22.51 -17.64 14.62
N GLY A 130 -22.57 -18.01 13.34
CA GLY A 130 -23.59 -18.93 12.84
C GLY A 130 -23.51 -20.32 13.47
N HIS A 131 -22.30 -20.85 13.69
CA HIS A 131 -22.09 -22.13 14.36
C HIS A 131 -22.57 -22.09 15.82
N LEU A 132 -22.20 -21.06 16.57
CA LEU A 132 -22.62 -20.90 17.97
C LEU A 132 -24.14 -20.89 18.12
N VAL A 133 -24.84 -20.10 17.30
CA VAL A 133 -26.31 -20.01 17.33
C VAL A 133 -26.94 -21.36 16.97
N ARG A 134 -26.48 -22.01 15.89
CA ARG A 134 -27.02 -23.33 15.49
C ARG A 134 -26.81 -24.39 16.56
N ARG A 135 -25.64 -24.41 17.22
CA ARG A 135 -25.35 -25.33 18.31
C ARG A 135 -26.27 -25.09 19.51
N GLN A 136 -26.47 -23.83 19.90
CA GLN A 136 -27.39 -23.48 20.99
C GLN A 136 -28.83 -23.88 20.67
N LEU A 137 -29.32 -23.59 19.46
CA LEU A 137 -30.66 -23.99 19.03
C LEU A 137 -30.82 -25.50 18.99
N ALA A 138 -29.83 -26.25 18.51
CA ALA A 138 -29.87 -27.71 18.51
C ALA A 138 -29.97 -28.27 19.94
N GLN A 139 -29.22 -27.71 20.88
CA GLN A 139 -29.28 -28.10 22.29
C GLN A 139 -30.65 -27.77 22.92
N GLN A 140 -31.19 -26.59 22.65
CA GLN A 140 -32.52 -26.20 23.13
C GLN A 140 -33.62 -27.10 22.55
N LYS A 141 -33.54 -27.45 21.26
CA LYS A 141 -34.47 -28.39 20.63
C LYS A 141 -34.42 -29.75 21.30
N LEU A 142 -33.23 -30.31 21.51
CA LEU A 142 -33.06 -31.60 22.19
C LEU A 142 -33.67 -31.58 23.61
N GLN A 143 -33.39 -30.52 24.38
CA GLN A 143 -33.95 -30.35 25.72
C GLN A 143 -35.48 -30.23 25.69
N HIS A 144 -36.02 -29.46 24.74
CA HIS A 144 -37.46 -29.28 24.58
C HIS A 144 -38.15 -30.58 24.19
N GLU A 145 -37.62 -31.31 23.21
CA GLU A 145 -38.14 -32.61 22.79
C GLU A 145 -38.14 -33.62 23.94
N ALA A 146 -37.04 -33.71 24.70
CA ALA A 146 -36.96 -34.57 25.89
C ALA A 146 -38.02 -34.17 26.94
N ALA A 147 -38.18 -32.87 27.21
CA ALA A 147 -39.20 -32.37 28.13
C ALA A 147 -40.61 -32.73 27.67
N VAL A 148 -40.92 -32.58 26.38
CA VAL A 148 -42.23 -32.95 25.80
C VAL A 148 -42.51 -34.44 25.98
N VAL A 149 -41.51 -35.31 25.73
CA VAL A 149 -41.65 -36.76 25.92
C VAL A 149 -41.97 -37.10 27.37
N ILE A 150 -41.22 -36.54 28.33
CA ILE A 150 -41.43 -36.77 29.76
C ILE A 150 -42.80 -36.25 30.20
N GLN A 151 -43.16 -35.02 29.81
CA GLN A 151 -44.45 -34.42 30.13
C GLN A 151 -45.62 -35.24 29.57
N ARG A 152 -45.51 -35.73 28.33
CA ARG A 152 -46.52 -36.60 27.71
C ARG A 152 -46.67 -37.91 28.51
N ALA A 153 -45.56 -38.57 28.84
CA ALA A 153 -45.58 -39.82 29.59
C ALA A 153 -46.22 -39.63 30.98
N TRP A 154 -45.85 -38.55 31.69
CA TRP A 154 -46.43 -38.21 32.98
C TRP A 154 -47.94 -37.93 32.91
N ARG A 155 -48.38 -37.09 31.97
CA ARG A 155 -49.81 -36.79 31.78
C ARG A 155 -50.62 -38.06 31.50
N SER A 156 -50.08 -38.96 30.67
CA SER A 156 -50.71 -40.26 30.40
C SER A 156 -50.78 -41.11 31.67
N TYR A 157 -49.69 -41.21 32.43
CA TYR A 157 -49.64 -41.98 33.67
C TYR A 157 -50.67 -41.48 34.70
N VAL A 158 -50.73 -40.16 34.93
CA VAL A 158 -51.68 -39.54 35.86
C VAL A 158 -53.13 -39.83 35.45
N SER A 159 -53.46 -39.65 34.17
CA SER A 159 -54.80 -39.93 33.64
C SER A 159 -55.19 -41.41 33.78
N SER A 160 -54.29 -42.32 33.38
CA SER A 160 -54.52 -43.76 33.52
C SER A 160 -54.68 -44.18 34.98
N ARG A 161 -53.86 -43.63 35.90
CA ARG A 161 -53.96 -43.94 37.33
C ARG A 161 -55.30 -43.49 37.90
N TRP A 162 -55.75 -42.28 37.56
CA TRP A 162 -57.05 -41.77 37.98
C TRP A 162 -58.20 -42.64 37.45
N PHE A 163 -58.17 -43.02 36.16
CA PHE A 163 -59.18 -43.89 35.56
C PHE A 163 -59.23 -45.28 36.22
N VAL A 164 -58.06 -45.88 36.50
CA VAL A 164 -57.96 -47.17 37.18
C VAL A 164 -58.54 -47.10 38.60
N GLN A 165 -58.22 -46.04 39.36
CA GLN A 165 -58.78 -45.82 40.70
C GLN A 165 -60.31 -45.68 40.67
N LEU A 166 -60.83 -44.88 39.73
CA LEU A 166 -62.28 -44.72 39.55
C LEU A 166 -62.95 -46.05 39.19
N ARG A 167 -62.37 -46.80 38.25
CA ARG A 167 -62.88 -48.12 37.83
C ARG A 167 -62.90 -49.12 39.00
N HIS A 168 -61.85 -49.15 39.82
CA HIS A 168 -61.81 -50.00 41.02
C HIS A 168 -62.92 -49.68 42.03
N GLY A 169 -63.35 -48.41 42.14
CA GLY A 169 -64.49 -48.03 42.98
C GLY A 169 -65.85 -48.33 42.34
N VAL A 170 -66.01 -48.08 41.04
CA VAL A 170 -67.30 -48.18 40.33
C VAL A 170 -67.69 -49.63 40.03
N VAL A 171 -66.75 -50.49 39.63
CA VAL A 171 -67.06 -51.87 39.22
C VAL A 171 -67.69 -52.70 40.35
N PRO A 172 -67.17 -52.69 41.60
CA PRO A 172 -67.83 -53.40 42.70
C PRO A 172 -69.22 -52.85 43.03
N LEU A 173 -69.41 -51.52 42.98
CA LEU A 173 -70.72 -50.89 43.19
C LEU A 173 -71.73 -51.34 42.12
N GLN A 174 -71.31 -51.36 40.85
CA GLN A 174 -72.15 -51.85 39.76
C GLN A 174 -72.51 -53.33 39.93
N ALA A 175 -71.55 -54.16 40.32
CA ALA A 175 -71.79 -55.58 40.58
C ALA A 175 -72.75 -55.81 41.76
N ALA A 176 -72.63 -55.02 42.83
CA ALA A 176 -73.53 -55.10 43.98
C ALA A 176 -74.96 -54.68 43.63
N CYS A 177 -75.14 -53.61 42.82
CA CYS A 177 -76.46 -53.18 42.38
C CYS A 177 -77.12 -54.14 41.37
N ALA A 178 -76.34 -54.86 40.56
CA ALA A 178 -76.86 -55.83 39.59
C ALA A 178 -77.18 -57.21 40.20
N GLY A 179 -76.75 -57.47 41.45
CA GLY A 179 -77.05 -58.70 42.20
C GLY A 179 -78.25 -58.58 43.16
N LEU A 180 -78.91 -57.41 43.20
CA LEU A 180 -80.20 -57.16 43.85
C LEU A 180 -81.34 -57.32 42.82
#